data_AF-A0A8J9X7N8-F1
#
_entry.id   AF-A0A8J9X7N8-F1
#
_cell.length_a   1.000
_cell.length_b   1.000
_cell.length_c   1.000
_cell.angle_alpha   90.00
_cell.angle_beta   90.00
_cell.angle_gamma   90.00
#
_symmetry.space_group_name_H-M   'P 1'
#
loop_
_entity.id
_entity.type
_entity.pdbx_description
1 polymer ?
#
loop_
_entity_poly.entity_id
_entity_poly.type
_entity_poly.pdbx_seq_one_letter_code
_entity_poly.pdbx_strand_id
1 'polypeptide(L)'
;MKSGVVMRAAVINVLYEHSLKLTPRGRAGLTSGEVTNLIAVDTQKLYEVAQEGHLIWALPLSITLVTVFLILILGPITLIGIAVLILFVPLVERVTSRMLKIRQRRAKMTDQRVEIVSTMLQG
;
A
#
# COMPACT_ATOMS: atom_id res chain seq x y z
N MET A 1 1.20 -5.08 17.73
CA MET A 1 2.36 -5.80 17.15
C MET A 1 2.21 -7.33 17.15
N LYS A 2 2.05 -8.03 18.29
CA LYS A 2 1.98 -9.52 18.30
C LYS A 2 0.87 -10.12 17.43
N SER A 3 -0.33 -9.51 17.45
CA SER A 3 -1.49 -10.00 16.67
C SER A 3 -1.25 -9.97 15.15
N GLY A 4 -0.67 -8.89 14.61
CA GLY A 4 -0.40 -8.78 13.17
C GLY A 4 0.62 -9.80 12.67
N VAL A 5 1.69 -10.03 13.44
CA VAL A 5 2.74 -11.00 13.06
C VAL A 5 2.19 -12.42 13.07
N VAL A 6 1.35 -12.77 14.05
CA VAL A 6 0.69 -14.08 14.12
C VAL A 6 -0.32 -14.25 12.97
N MET A 7 -1.12 -13.21 12.67
CA MET A 7 -2.05 -13.22 11.54
C MET A 7 -1.31 -13.42 10.21
N ARG A 8 -0.20 -12.70 10.01
CA ARG A 8 0.65 -12.87 8.82
C ARG A 8 1.17 -14.29 8.68
N ALA A 9 1.74 -14.85 9.75
CA ALA A 9 2.27 -16.21 9.73
C ALA A 9 1.19 -17.26 9.40
N ALA A 10 -0.02 -17.09 9.97
CA ALA A 10 -1.15 -17.96 9.68
C ALA A 10 -1.59 -17.88 8.20
N VAL A 11 -1.71 -16.66 7.65
CA VAL A 11 -2.12 -16.45 6.25
C VAL A 11 -1.08 -17.01 5.27
N ILE A 12 0.22 -16.82 5.54
CA ILE A 12 1.30 -17.42 4.72
C ILE A 12 1.20 -18.93 4.74
N ASN A 13 1.01 -19.53 5.93
CA ASN A 13 0.95 -20.99 6.06
C ASN A 13 -0.23 -21.59 5.28
N VAL A 14 -1.42 -20.98 5.41
CA VAL A 14 -2.63 -21.44 4.69
C VAL A 14 -2.48 -21.28 3.18
N LEU A 15 -1.96 -20.14 2.70
CA LEU A 15 -1.73 -19.91 1.28
C LEU A 15 -0.68 -20.88 0.71
N TYR A 16 0.38 -21.15 1.46
CA TYR A 16 1.43 -22.08 1.05
C TYR A 16 0.88 -23.51 0.96
N GLU A 17 0.15 -23.97 1.97
CA GLU A 17 -0.50 -25.29 1.95
C GLU A 17 -1.51 -25.42 0.79
N HIS A 18 -2.29 -24.37 0.53
CA HIS A 18 -3.23 -24.34 -0.59
C HIS A 18 -2.50 -24.38 -1.94
N SER A 19 -1.37 -23.67 -2.07
CA SER A 19 -0.57 -23.64 -3.30
C SER A 19 0.02 -25.01 -3.65
N LEU A 20 0.33 -25.82 -2.63
CA LEU A 20 0.83 -27.19 -2.79
C LEU A 20 -0.26 -28.15 -3.27
N LYS A 21 -1.54 -27.88 -2.93
CA LYS A 21 -2.70 -28.70 -3.30
C LYS A 21 -3.33 -28.33 -4.65
N LEU A 22 -2.85 -27.27 -5.31
CA LEU A 22 -3.36 -26.86 -6.63
C LEU A 22 -3.11 -27.92 -7.70
N THR A 23 -4.16 -28.20 -8.49
CA THR A 23 -4.06 -29.11 -9.65
C THR A 23 -3.22 -28.48 -10.77
N PRO A 24 -2.67 -29.28 -11.70
CA PRO A 24 -1.86 -28.77 -12.81
C PRO A 24 -2.57 -27.71 -13.67
N ARG A 25 -3.91 -27.78 -13.80
CA ARG A 25 -4.72 -26.75 -14.47
C ARG A 25 -4.77 -25.44 -13.68
N GLY A 26 -4.80 -25.49 -12.35
CA GLY A 26 -4.73 -24.30 -11.48
C GLY A 26 -3.34 -23.68 -11.38
N ARG A 27 -2.29 -24.41 -11.77
CA ARG A 27 -0.91 -23.89 -11.93
C ARG A 27 -0.58 -23.48 -13.36
N ALA A 28 -1.50 -23.64 -14.31
CA ALA A 28 -1.23 -23.33 -15.70
C ALA A 28 -0.92 -21.83 -15.88
N GLY A 29 0.30 -21.52 -16.30
CA GLY A 29 0.77 -20.15 -16.51
C GLY A 29 1.40 -19.46 -15.28
N LEU A 30 1.56 -20.16 -14.15
CA LEU A 30 2.25 -19.64 -12.96
C LEU A 30 3.40 -20.56 -12.55
N THR A 31 4.62 -20.03 -12.54
CA THR A 31 5.80 -20.72 -12.00
C THR A 31 5.74 -20.81 -10.48
N SER A 32 6.45 -21.79 -9.90
CA SER A 32 6.55 -21.92 -8.43
C SER A 32 7.14 -20.66 -7.77
N GLY A 33 8.01 -19.93 -8.48
CA GLY A 33 8.58 -18.66 -8.02
C GLY A 33 7.56 -17.53 -8.01
N GLU A 34 6.73 -17.42 -9.04
CA GLU A 34 5.66 -16.40 -9.12
C GLU A 34 4.62 -16.58 -8.02
N VAL A 35 4.20 -17.82 -7.74
CA VAL A 35 3.25 -18.12 -6.65
C VAL A 35 3.83 -17.70 -5.30
N THR A 36 5.10 -18.03 -5.04
CA THR A 36 5.76 -17.66 -3.78
C THR A 36 5.92 -16.15 -3.64
N ASN A 37 6.27 -15.46 -4.73
CA ASN A 37 6.37 -14.01 -4.76
C ASN A 37 5.01 -13.32 -4.51
N LEU A 38 3.95 -13.84 -5.14
CA LEU A 38 2.58 -13.34 -4.95
C LEU A 38 2.16 -13.46 -3.48
N ILE A 39 2.34 -14.65 -2.89
CA ILE A 39 2.04 -14.90 -1.47
C ILE A 39 2.86 -13.96 -0.58
N ALA A 40 4.16 -13.80 -0.84
CA ALA A 40 5.04 -12.94 -0.03
C ALA A 40 4.62 -11.46 -0.09
N VAL A 41 4.31 -10.95 -1.27
CA VAL A 41 3.91 -9.54 -1.47
C VAL A 41 2.53 -9.27 -0.85
N ASP A 42 1.55 -10.14 -1.08
CA ASP A 42 0.19 -9.89 -0.62
C ASP A 42 0.03 -10.12 0.89
N THR A 43 0.73 -11.10 1.46
CA THR A 43 0.76 -11.28 2.92
C THR A 43 1.45 -10.12 3.64
N GLN A 44 2.47 -9.51 3.03
CA GLN A 44 3.09 -8.29 3.53
C GLN A 44 2.10 -7.12 3.53
N LYS A 45 1.34 -6.92 2.45
CA LYS A 45 0.29 -5.88 2.41
C LYS A 45 -0.81 -6.12 3.43
N LEU A 46 -1.27 -7.36 3.58
CA LEU A 46 -2.28 -7.72 4.59
C LEU A 46 -1.77 -7.46 6.01
N TYR A 47 -0.49 -7.72 6.28
CA TYR A 47 0.13 -7.37 7.55
C TYR A 47 0.14 -5.86 7.80
N GLU A 48 0.50 -5.07 6.79
CA GLU A 48 0.49 -3.60 6.86
C GLU A 48 -0.92 -3.08 7.13
N VAL A 49 -1.95 -3.61 6.45
CA VAL A 49 -3.35 -3.26 6.70
C VAL A 49 -3.80 -3.72 8.09
N ALA A 50 -3.38 -4.88 8.58
CA ALA A 50 -3.72 -5.34 9.92
C ALA A 50 -3.03 -4.52 11.03
N GLN A 51 -1.88 -3.90 10.76
CA GLN A 51 -1.24 -2.96 11.69
C GLN A 51 -1.86 -1.56 11.61
N GLU A 52 -2.04 -1.02 10.41
CA GLU A 52 -2.38 0.39 10.21
C GLU A 52 -3.87 0.63 9.91
N GLY A 53 -4.66 -0.42 9.66
CA GLY A 53 -6.06 -0.30 9.25
C GLY A 53 -6.94 0.46 10.23
N HIS A 54 -6.59 0.46 11.52
CA HIS A 54 -7.28 1.28 12.52
C HIS A 54 -7.19 2.79 12.27
N LEU A 55 -6.17 3.26 11.54
CA LEU A 55 -5.98 4.66 11.24
C LEU A 55 -7.07 5.17 10.30
N ILE A 56 -7.66 4.29 9.48
CA ILE A 56 -8.70 4.67 8.51
C ILE A 56 -9.90 5.32 9.22
N TRP A 57 -10.30 4.80 10.39
CA TRP A 57 -11.39 5.36 11.18
C TRP A 57 -10.91 6.27 12.31
N ALA A 58 -9.72 6.03 12.87
CA ALA A 58 -9.16 6.87 13.92
C ALA A 58 -8.76 8.27 13.42
N LEU A 59 -8.26 8.39 12.18
CA LEU A 59 -7.84 9.68 11.61
C LEU A 59 -9.03 10.65 11.43
N PRO A 60 -10.16 10.27 10.79
CA PRO A 60 -11.34 11.14 10.71
C PRO A 60 -11.85 11.56 12.09
N LEU A 61 -11.95 10.61 13.03
CA LEU A 61 -12.43 10.87 14.38
C LEU A 61 -11.50 11.85 15.13
N SER A 62 -10.19 11.68 15.00
CA SER A 62 -9.20 12.60 15.56
C SER A 62 -9.31 14.01 14.98
N ILE A 63 -9.43 14.14 13.65
CA ILE A 63 -9.62 15.43 12.98
C ILE A 63 -10.87 16.12 13.50
N THR A 64 -12.01 15.41 13.59
CA THR A 64 -13.26 15.97 14.10
C THR A 64 -13.12 16.46 15.53
N LEU A 65 -12.54 15.66 16.42
CA LEU A 65 -12.33 16.04 17.83
C LEU A 65 -11.43 17.28 17.97
N VAL A 66 -10.30 17.30 17.25
CA VAL A 66 -9.35 18.42 17.27
C VAL A 66 -10.02 19.70 16.75
N THR A 67 -10.79 19.61 15.66
CA THR A 67 -11.53 20.75 15.12
C THR A 67 -12.55 21.29 16.12
N VAL A 68 -13.33 20.43 16.77
CA VAL A 68 -14.32 20.83 17.78
C VAL A 68 -13.63 21.55 18.95
N PHE A 69 -12.55 20.98 19.49
CA PHE A 69 -11.82 21.63 20.58
C PHE A 69 -11.17 22.96 20.19
N LEU A 70 -10.64 23.08 18.97
CA LEU A 70 -10.10 24.35 18.49
C LEU A 70 -11.19 25.44 18.48
N ILE A 71 -12.38 25.14 17.97
CA ILE A 71 -13.49 26.09 17.90
C ILE A 71 -13.95 26.49 19.31
N LEU A 72 -14.01 25.55 20.26
CA LEU A 72 -14.41 25.84 21.63
C LEU A 72 -13.40 26.72 22.39
N ILE A 73 -12.10 26.54 22.15
CA ILE A 73 -11.04 27.26 22.90
C ILE A 73 -10.71 28.61 22.27
N LEU A 74 -10.52 28.66 20.95
CA LEU A 74 -10.06 29.87 20.22
C LEU A 74 -11.21 30.60 19.51
N GLY A 75 -12.42 30.04 19.51
CA GLY A 75 -13.56 30.63 18.81
C GLY A 75 -13.47 30.49 17.27
N PRO A 76 -14.28 31.29 16.53
CA PRO A 76 -14.48 31.15 15.09
C PRO A 76 -13.25 31.40 14.22
N ILE A 77 -12.22 32.08 14.74
CA ILE A 77 -10.99 32.42 14.01
C ILE A 77 -10.26 31.16 13.50
N THR A 78 -10.44 30.04 14.19
CA THR A 78 -9.89 28.72 13.82
C THR A 78 -10.35 28.20 12.46
N LEU A 79 -11.51 28.65 11.97
CA LEU A 79 -12.03 28.28 10.65
C LEU A 79 -11.11 28.70 9.52
N ILE A 80 -10.38 29.82 9.67
CA ILE A 80 -9.42 30.30 8.67
C ILE A 80 -8.25 29.31 8.55
N GLY A 81 -7.72 28.85 9.68
CA GLY A 81 -6.64 27.85 9.70
C GLY A 81 -7.07 26.53 9.08
N ILE A 82 -8.29 26.06 9.40
CA ILE A 82 -8.87 24.85 8.81
C ILE A 82 -9.05 25.02 7.30
N ALA A 83 -9.55 26.16 6.83
CA ALA A 83 -9.72 26.44 5.40
C ALA A 83 -8.37 26.42 4.65
N VAL A 84 -7.31 26.97 5.24
CA VAL A 84 -5.96 26.89 4.68
C VAL A 84 -5.48 25.44 4.59
N LEU A 85 -5.67 24.64 5.64
CA LEU A 85 -5.29 23.23 5.62
C LEU A 85 -6.03 22.44 4.52
N ILE A 86 -7.33 22.70 4.34
CA ILE A 86 -8.13 22.08 3.27
C ILE A 86 -7.59 22.48 1.90
N LEU A 87 -7.21 23.75 1.70
CA LEU A 87 -6.58 24.23 0.46
C LEU A 87 -5.22 23.59 0.17
N PHE A 88 -4.50 23.14 1.20
CA PHE A 88 -3.24 22.40 1.04
C PHE A 88 -3.44 20.94 0.57
N VAL A 89 -4.57 20.31 0.88
CA VAL A 89 -4.88 18.93 0.46
C VAL A 89 -4.71 18.71 -1.05
N PRO A 90 -5.33 19.49 -1.96
CA PRO A 90 -5.20 19.28 -3.40
C PRO A 90 -3.77 19.54 -3.91
N LEU A 91 -2.99 20.38 -3.22
CA LEU A 91 -1.59 20.59 -3.57
C LEU A 91 -0.77 19.33 -3.29
N VAL A 92 -0.93 18.74 -2.11
CA VAL A 92 -0.26 17.49 -1.72
C VAL A 92 -0.67 16.35 -2.64
N GLU A 93 -1.96 16.25 -2.98
CA GLU A 93 -2.48 15.24 -3.90
C GLU A 93 -1.86 15.38 -5.31
N ARG A 94 -1.75 16.61 -5.82
CA ARG A 94 -1.15 16.88 -7.13
C ARG A 94 0.33 16.51 -7.17
N VAL A 95 1.08 16.84 -6.13
CA VAL A 95 2.50 16.48 -6.01
C VAL A 95 2.67 14.97 -5.96
N THR A 96 1.89 14.30 -5.11
CA THR A 96 1.93 12.83 -4.94
C THR A 96 1.56 12.11 -6.24
N SER A 97 0.51 12.58 -6.92
CA SER A 97 0.07 12.03 -8.21
C SER A 97 1.15 12.18 -9.29
N ARG A 98 1.85 13.33 -9.34
CA ARG A 98 2.98 13.53 -10.26
C ARG A 98 4.14 12.59 -9.92
N MET A 99 4.47 12.45 -8.64
CA MET A 99 5.52 11.54 -8.19
C MET A 99 5.19 10.08 -8.56
N LEU A 100 3.95 9.64 -8.38
CA LEU A 100 3.50 8.31 -8.75
C LEU A 100 3.60 8.06 -10.26
N LYS A 101 3.19 9.03 -11.09
CA LYS A 101 3.35 8.96 -12.55
C LYS A 101 4.80 8.83 -12.97
N ILE A 102 5.71 9.59 -12.36
CA ILE A 102 7.16 9.49 -12.62
C ILE A 102 7.68 8.12 -12.21
N ARG A 103 7.28 7.62 -11.04
CA ARG A 103 7.67 6.29 -10.54
C ARG A 103 7.23 5.18 -11.49
N GLN A 104 6.00 5.23 -11.99
CA GLN A 104 5.47 4.28 -12.97
C GLN A 104 6.25 4.32 -14.30
N ARG A 105 6.57 5.52 -14.81
CA ARG A 105 7.40 5.66 -16.03
C ARG A 105 8.80 5.09 -15.82
N ARG A 106 9.43 5.37 -14.68
CA ARG A 106 10.75 4.84 -14.33
C ARG A 106 10.73 3.31 -14.26
N ALA A 107 9.72 2.72 -13.62
CA ALA A 107 9.59 1.26 -13.56
C ALA A 107 9.58 0.63 -14.96
N LYS A 108 8.76 1.14 -15.89
CA LYS A 108 8.72 0.64 -17.27
C LYS A 108 10.07 0.75 -17.99
N MET A 109 10.78 1.87 -17.83
CA MET A 109 12.10 2.05 -18.43
C MET A 109 13.14 1.10 -17.85
N THR A 110 13.08 0.85 -16.53
CA THR A 110 13.95 -0.12 -15.87
C THR A 110 13.68 -1.52 -16.40
N ASP A 111 12.42 -1.92 -16.57
CA ASP A 111 12.05 -3.24 -17.10
C ASP A 111 12.59 -3.43 -18.53
N GLN A 112 12.41 -2.43 -19.41
CA GLN A 112 12.96 -2.47 -20.78
C GLN A 112 14.49 -2.57 -20.81
N ARG A 113 15.18 -1.84 -19.93
CA ARG A 113 16.64 -1.92 -19.83
C ARG A 113 17.09 -3.32 -19.42
N VAL A 114 16.43 -3.93 -18.45
CA VAL A 114 16.76 -5.28 -17.97
C VAL A 114 16.54 -6.32 -19.07
N GLU A 115 15.46 -6.19 -19.84
CA GLU A 115 15.17 -7.05 -20.99
C GLU A 115 16.29 -6.98 -22.05
N ILE A 116 16.63 -5.78 -22.54
CA ILE A 116 17.68 -5.60 -23.57
C ILE A 116 19.02 -6.19 -23.12
N VAL A 117 19.41 -5.91 -21.87
CA VAL A 117 20.67 -6.44 -21.31
C VAL A 117 20.64 -7.97 -21.24
N SER A 118 19.51 -8.56 -20.86
CA SER A 118 19.35 -10.02 -20.85
C SER A 118 19.49 -10.62 -22.25
N THR A 119 18.90 -10.00 -23.26
CA THR A 119 18.96 -10.47 -24.66
C THR A 119 20.39 -10.41 -25.20
N MET A 120 21.16 -9.37 -24.86
CA MET A 120 22.56 -9.23 -25.28
C MET A 120 23.51 -10.24 -24.62
N LEU A 121 23.18 -10.75 -23.43
CA LEU A 121 24.00 -11.74 -22.73
C LEU A 121 23.70 -13.18 -23.15
N GLN A 122 22.53 -13.43 -23.74
CA GLN A 122 22.09 -14.74 -24.23
C GLN A 122 22.40 -14.98 -25.70
N GLY A 123 22.67 -13.92 -26.48
CA GLY A 123 23.21 -13.99 -27.85
C GLY A 123 24.73 -13.96 -27.85
#